data_AF-A0AAU4J9Z3-F1
#
_entry.id   AF-A0AAU4J9Z3-F1
#
_cell.length_a   1.000
_cell.length_b   1.000
_cell.length_c   1.000
_cell.angle_alpha   90.00
_cell.angle_beta   90.00
_cell.angle_gamma   90.00
#
_symmetry.space_group_name_H-M   'P 1'
#
loop_
_entity.id
_entity.type
_entity.pdbx_description
1 polymer ?
#
loop_
_entity_poly.entity_id
_entity_poly.type
_entity_poly.pdbx_seq_one_letter_code
_entity_poly.pdbx_strand_id
1 'polypeptide(L)'
;MTVDLIGPVWRTLPWRALGAAGALGLLVAGTPLATGAEPAPWQTLLLLRGVALIGALGLAFLLDDPARHLTVPVPTRRPVRQALRLALVAPLAALWWTAVLLLTPSASRPPVGATTLEAVAVAALAFASAALAVRLTDETRPGPFVAASLLLIAVLAPLLAPEGWALFVQADDPRWPVAHDRWAVLAVAVAVVGAVCGPEPLGRRTGR
;
A
#
# COMPACT_ATOMS: atom_id res chain seq x y z
N MET A 1 21.39 -13.58 13.80
CA MET A 1 20.40 -14.27 12.93
C MET A 1 19.52 -13.34 12.10
N THR A 2 19.02 -12.19 12.61
CA THR A 2 18.19 -11.27 11.81
C THR A 2 18.97 -10.48 10.76
N VAL A 3 20.21 -10.09 11.05
CA VAL A 3 21.07 -9.31 10.13
C VAL A 3 21.47 -10.13 8.89
N ASP A 4 21.74 -11.43 9.05
CA ASP A 4 22.13 -12.32 7.94
C ASP A 4 21.02 -12.51 6.90
N LEU A 5 19.76 -12.26 7.27
CA LEU A 5 18.60 -12.37 6.39
C LEU A 5 18.35 -11.10 5.57
N ILE A 6 18.95 -9.97 5.92
CA ILE A 6 18.72 -8.67 5.24
C ILE A 6 19.19 -8.74 3.79
N GLY A 7 20.42 -9.20 3.54
CA GLY A 7 20.99 -9.28 2.20
C GLY A 7 20.19 -10.16 1.24
N PRO A 8 19.85 -11.41 1.62
CA PRO A 8 18.98 -12.28 0.82
C PRO A 8 17.61 -11.66 0.57
N VAL A 9 16.94 -11.13 1.60
CA VAL A 9 15.61 -10.53 1.46
C VAL A 9 15.63 -9.34 0.51
N TRP A 10 16.63 -8.46 0.65
CA TRP A 10 16.82 -7.30 -0.22
C TRP A 10 16.91 -7.68 -1.71
N ARG A 11 17.65 -8.75 -2.03
CA ARG A 11 17.79 -9.23 -3.42
C ARG A 11 16.51 -9.85 -3.97
N THR A 12 15.66 -10.40 -3.11
CA THR A 12 14.38 -11.00 -3.51
C THR A 12 13.23 -10.01 -3.61
N LEU A 13 13.43 -8.74 -3.25
CA LEU A 13 12.40 -7.72 -3.38
C LEU A 13 12.04 -7.49 -4.86
N PRO A 14 10.76 -7.22 -5.17
CA PRO A 14 10.29 -6.98 -6.53
C PRO A 14 10.68 -5.57 -7.01
N TRP A 15 11.99 -5.30 -7.10
CA TRP A 15 12.54 -3.98 -7.46
C TRP A 15 11.99 -3.43 -8.77
N ARG A 16 11.64 -4.29 -9.73
CA ARG A 16 11.03 -3.86 -10.99
C ARG A 16 9.64 -3.27 -10.77
N ALA A 17 8.81 -3.93 -9.96
CA ALA A 17 7.46 -3.44 -9.65
C ALA A 17 7.53 -2.17 -8.78
N LEU A 18 8.38 -2.17 -7.75
CA LEU A 18 8.58 -1.00 -6.89
C LEU A 18 9.17 0.19 -7.65
N GLY A 19 10.16 -0.05 -8.50
CA GLY A 19 10.77 0.97 -9.35
C GLY A 19 9.81 1.52 -10.39
N ALA A 20 9.00 0.66 -11.03
CA ALA A 20 7.98 1.10 -11.98
C ALA A 20 6.89 1.93 -11.29
N ALA A 21 6.36 1.49 -10.15
CA ALA A 21 5.39 2.26 -9.36
C ALA A 21 5.99 3.59 -8.88
N GLY A 22 7.25 3.55 -8.42
CA GLY A 22 7.98 4.73 -7.97
C GLY A 22 8.15 5.77 -9.08
N ALA A 23 8.64 5.35 -10.25
CA ALA A 23 8.81 6.20 -11.42
C ALA A 23 7.48 6.74 -11.92
N LEU A 24 6.46 5.88 -12.06
CA LEU A 24 5.14 6.28 -12.54
C LEU A 24 4.51 7.33 -11.61
N GLY A 25 4.57 7.13 -10.30
CA GLY A 25 3.99 8.10 -9.36
C GLY A 25 4.74 9.43 -9.32
N LEU A 26 6.08 9.43 -9.48
CA LEU A 26 6.85 10.67 -9.62
C LEU A 26 6.54 11.39 -10.93
N LEU A 27 6.37 10.67 -12.04
CA LEU A 27 5.96 11.24 -13.32
C LEU A 27 4.57 11.88 -13.21
N VAL A 28 3.60 11.18 -12.63
CA VAL A 28 2.24 11.71 -12.43
C VAL A 28 2.26 12.95 -11.52
N ALA A 29 2.96 12.88 -10.38
CA ALA A 29 3.06 14.00 -9.44
C ALA A 29 3.80 15.21 -10.02
N GLY A 30 4.83 14.98 -10.83
CA GLY A 30 5.63 16.03 -11.46
C GLY A 30 5.03 16.59 -12.74
N THR A 31 3.99 15.97 -13.31
CA THR A 31 3.39 16.41 -14.59
C THR A 31 2.92 17.87 -14.55
N PRO A 32 2.14 18.33 -13.54
CA PRO A 32 1.69 19.71 -13.49
C PRO A 32 2.84 20.72 -13.48
N LEU A 33 3.90 20.41 -12.73
CA LEU A 33 5.10 21.24 -12.65
C LEU A 33 5.87 21.26 -13.98
N ALA A 34 5.98 20.11 -14.65
CA ALA A 34 6.66 20.00 -15.94
C ALA A 34 5.92 20.72 -17.08
N THR A 35 4.58 20.76 -17.04
CA THR A 35 3.75 21.42 -18.05
C THR A 35 3.43 22.88 -17.71
N GLY A 36 3.86 23.38 -16.54
CA GLY A 36 3.46 24.70 -16.04
C GLY A 36 1.95 24.82 -15.78
N ALA A 37 1.26 23.70 -15.51
CA ALA A 37 -0.16 23.69 -15.23
C ALA A 37 -0.43 24.09 -13.78
N GLU A 38 -1.50 24.85 -13.56
CA GLU A 38 -2.01 25.20 -12.24
C GLU A 38 -3.28 24.39 -11.95
N PRO A 39 -3.15 23.16 -11.42
CA PRO A 39 -4.31 22.33 -11.14
C PRO A 39 -5.13 22.93 -10.01
N ALA A 40 -6.45 22.87 -10.15
CA ALA A 40 -7.38 23.20 -9.09
C ALA A 40 -7.20 22.24 -7.89
N PRO A 41 -7.54 22.65 -6.64
CA PRO A 41 -7.34 21.83 -5.44
C PRO A 41 -7.91 20.41 -5.53
N TRP A 42 -9.09 20.25 -6.14
CA TRP A 42 -9.73 18.95 -6.34
C TRP A 42 -8.94 18.05 -7.31
N GLN A 43 -8.30 18.63 -8.33
CA GLN A 43 -7.47 17.90 -9.30
C GLN A 43 -6.19 17.41 -8.62
N THR A 44 -5.57 18.27 -7.83
CA THR A 44 -4.38 17.92 -7.03
C THR A 44 -4.67 16.80 -6.03
N LEU A 45 -5.82 16.85 -5.36
CA LEU A 45 -6.25 15.80 -4.44
C LEU A 45 -6.48 14.46 -5.16
N LEU A 46 -7.17 14.46 -6.30
CA LEU A 46 -7.36 13.25 -7.10
C LEU A 46 -6.05 12.68 -7.64
N LEU A 47 -5.13 13.54 -8.08
CA LEU A 47 -3.78 13.14 -8.51
C LEU A 47 -3.03 12.45 -7.36
N LEU A 48 -3.03 13.04 -6.16
CA LEU A 48 -2.38 12.44 -4.99
C LEU A 48 -3.01 11.11 -4.58
N ARG A 49 -4.34 10.97 -4.64
CA ARG A 49 -5.03 9.69 -4.43
C ARG A 49 -4.64 8.66 -5.48
N GLY A 50 -4.50 9.07 -6.74
CA GLY A 50 -4.01 8.21 -7.83
C GLY A 50 -2.57 7.76 -7.61
N VAL A 51 -1.68 8.67 -7.18
CA VAL A 51 -0.28 8.35 -6.86
C VAL A 51 -0.20 7.41 -5.66
N ALA A 52 -1.01 7.62 -4.62
CA ALA A 52 -1.12 6.72 -3.48
C ALA A 52 -1.55 5.31 -3.92
N LEU A 53 -2.53 5.20 -4.82
CA LEU A 53 -2.94 3.93 -5.40
C LEU A 53 -1.80 3.26 -6.19
N ILE A 54 -1.06 4.01 -7.01
CA ILE A 54 0.12 3.49 -7.74
C ILE A 54 1.15 2.90 -6.77
N GLY A 55 1.47 3.63 -5.68
CA GLY A 55 2.37 3.14 -4.64
C GLY A 55 1.87 1.86 -3.99
N ALA A 56 0.57 1.79 -3.68
CA ALA A 56 -0.06 0.60 -3.10
C ALA A 56 -0.06 -0.60 -4.06
N LEU A 57 -0.23 -0.38 -5.37
CA LEU A 57 -0.09 -1.43 -6.38
C LEU A 57 1.34 -2.00 -6.36
N GLY A 58 2.37 -1.17 -6.26
CA GLY A 58 3.75 -1.64 -6.10
C GLY A 58 3.93 -2.52 -4.84
N LEU A 59 3.29 -2.15 -3.73
CA LEU A 59 3.32 -2.92 -2.48
C LEU A 59 2.54 -4.24 -2.57
N ALA A 60 1.53 -4.35 -3.42
CA ALA A 60 0.80 -5.61 -3.63
C ALA A 60 1.72 -6.75 -4.11
N PHE A 61 2.76 -6.42 -4.87
CA PHE A 61 3.75 -7.38 -5.36
C PHE A 61 4.83 -7.72 -4.33
N LEU A 62 4.88 -7.06 -3.16
CA LEU A 62 5.94 -7.24 -2.16
C LEU A 62 6.08 -8.69 -1.67
N LEU A 63 4.98 -9.44 -1.72
CA LEU A 63 4.90 -10.82 -1.28
C LEU A 63 4.98 -11.84 -2.42
N ASP A 64 5.12 -11.39 -3.67
CA ASP A 64 5.38 -12.30 -4.78
C ASP A 64 6.74 -12.97 -4.57
N ASP A 65 6.74 -14.29 -4.58
CA ASP A 65 7.94 -15.10 -4.49
C ASP A 65 7.86 -16.23 -5.51
N PRO A 66 8.41 -16.05 -6.72
CA PRO A 66 8.33 -17.06 -7.76
C PRO A 66 9.10 -18.34 -7.41
N ALA A 67 9.92 -18.35 -6.36
CA ALA A 67 10.68 -19.52 -5.89
C ALA A 67 10.06 -20.18 -4.64
N ARG A 68 8.81 -19.87 -4.29
CA ARG A 68 8.11 -20.39 -3.09
C ARG A 68 8.14 -21.92 -2.98
N HIS A 69 8.17 -22.64 -4.10
CA HIS A 69 8.24 -24.11 -4.14
C HIS A 69 9.58 -24.68 -3.63
N LEU A 70 10.66 -23.89 -3.66
CA LEU A 70 12.00 -24.32 -3.26
C LEU A 70 12.36 -23.88 -1.82
N THR A 71 11.61 -22.95 -1.23
CA THR A 71 11.88 -22.36 0.10
C THR A 71 10.95 -22.87 1.22
N VAL A 72 10.06 -23.81 0.91
CA VAL A 72 9.19 -24.50 1.88
C VAL A 72 9.92 -25.06 3.11
N PRO A 73 11.17 -25.59 3.04
CA PRO A 73 11.80 -26.17 4.23
C PRO A 73 12.51 -25.15 5.14
N VAL A 74 12.41 -23.83 4.87
CA VAL A 74 13.15 -22.83 5.66
C VAL A 74 12.49 -22.62 7.04
N PRO A 75 13.22 -22.81 8.16
CA PRO A 75 12.68 -22.81 9.53
C PRO A 75 12.29 -21.43 10.08
N THR A 76 12.26 -20.38 9.25
CA THR A 76 11.84 -19.04 9.68
C THR A 76 10.32 -18.90 9.61
N ARG A 77 9.73 -18.25 10.60
CA ARG A 77 8.29 -17.98 10.64
C ARG A 77 7.89 -17.01 9.51
N ARG A 78 6.84 -17.33 8.76
CA ARG A 78 6.28 -16.49 7.68
C ARG A 78 6.09 -15.00 8.04
N PRO A 79 5.48 -14.64 9.20
CA PRO A 79 5.24 -13.22 9.53
C PRO A 79 6.53 -12.42 9.70
N VAL A 80 7.62 -13.05 10.14
CA VAL A 80 8.92 -12.37 10.33
C VAL A 80 9.51 -11.96 8.97
N ARG A 81 9.40 -12.81 7.94
CA ARG A 81 9.88 -12.46 6.59
C ARG A 81 9.04 -11.36 5.94
N GLN A 82 7.73 -11.41 6.12
CA GLN A 82 6.81 -10.37 5.61
C GLN A 82 7.08 -9.02 6.29
N ALA A 83 7.22 -9.01 7.62
CA ALA A 83 7.57 -7.82 8.38
C ALA A 83 8.93 -7.25 7.98
N LEU A 84 9.94 -8.11 7.75
CA LEU A 84 11.26 -7.67 7.32
C LEU A 84 11.22 -7.06 5.91
N ARG A 85 10.49 -7.65 4.96
CA ARG A 85 10.30 -7.07 3.62
C ARG A 85 9.63 -5.70 3.69
N LEU A 86 8.57 -5.57 4.50
CA LEU A 86 7.90 -4.29 4.70
C LEU A 86 8.82 -3.26 5.36
N ALA A 87 9.57 -3.65 6.39
CA ALA A 87 10.50 -2.76 7.10
C ALA A 87 11.62 -2.22 6.20
N LEU A 88 12.09 -2.99 5.22
CA LEU A 88 13.09 -2.54 4.25
C LEU A 88 12.52 -1.56 3.21
N VAL A 89 11.26 -1.72 2.82
CA VAL A 89 10.61 -0.88 1.81
C VAL A 89 9.99 0.38 2.42
N ALA A 90 9.53 0.33 3.67
CA ALA A 90 8.90 1.45 4.38
C ALA A 90 9.69 2.77 4.34
N PRO A 91 11.01 2.83 4.63
CA PRO A 91 11.75 4.08 4.57
C PRO A 91 11.86 4.62 3.14
N LEU A 92 12.00 3.74 2.14
CA LEU A 92 12.04 4.15 0.73
C LEU A 92 10.68 4.68 0.27
N ALA A 93 9.59 4.04 0.68
CA ALA A 93 8.24 4.49 0.41
C ALA A 93 7.94 5.85 1.06
N ALA A 94 8.41 6.08 2.29
CA ALA A 94 8.27 7.37 2.98
C ALA A 94 9.06 8.48 2.26
N LEU A 95 10.29 8.21 1.83
CA LEU A 95 11.10 9.16 1.06
C LEU A 95 10.43 9.48 -0.29
N TRP A 96 9.95 8.46 -0.99
CA TRP A 96 9.25 8.61 -2.25
C TRP A 96 7.97 9.43 -2.12
N TRP A 97 7.15 9.14 -1.11
CA TRP A 97 5.93 9.89 -0.84
C TRP A 97 6.22 11.35 -0.47
N THR A 98 7.30 11.58 0.29
CA THR A 98 7.77 12.94 0.58
C THR A 98 8.15 13.68 -0.70
N ALA A 99 8.85 13.03 -1.63
CA ALA A 99 9.18 13.61 -2.93
C ALA A 99 7.92 13.95 -3.75
N VAL A 100 6.92 13.07 -3.77
CA VAL A 100 5.60 13.32 -4.40
C VAL A 100 4.95 14.59 -3.84
N LEU A 101 4.92 14.73 -2.52
CA LEU A 101 4.34 15.91 -1.86
C LEU A 101 5.11 17.20 -2.17
N LEU A 102 6.44 17.13 -2.29
CA LEU A 102 7.30 18.26 -2.64
C LEU A 102 7.14 18.69 -4.10
N LEU A 103 6.90 17.75 -5.02
CA LEU A 103 6.61 18.03 -6.43
C LEU A 103 5.22 18.64 -6.64
N THR A 104 4.32 18.47 -5.68
CA THR A 104 2.95 18.99 -5.77
C THR A 104 2.92 20.51 -5.55
N PRO A 105 2.28 21.29 -6.45
CA PRO A 105 2.17 22.74 -6.32
C PRO A 105 1.60 23.17 -4.97
N SER A 106 2.22 24.15 -4.32
CA SER A 106 1.81 24.61 -2.98
C SER A 106 0.45 25.29 -2.98
N ALA A 107 0.08 25.98 -4.07
CA ALA A 107 -1.17 26.75 -4.18
C ALA A 107 -2.43 25.88 -4.14
N SER A 108 -2.34 24.62 -4.60
CA SER A 108 -3.47 23.69 -4.66
C SER A 108 -3.27 22.45 -3.79
N ARG A 109 -2.29 22.49 -2.87
CA ARG A 109 -1.93 21.36 -2.01
C ARG A 109 -3.01 21.12 -0.94
N PRO A 110 -3.61 19.93 -0.87
CA PRO A 110 -4.54 19.59 0.21
C PRO A 110 -3.79 19.42 1.54
N PRO A 111 -4.51 19.34 2.68
CA PRO A 111 -3.91 19.10 3.99
C PRO A 111 -3.07 17.81 4.01
N VAL A 112 -1.75 17.98 4.13
CA VAL A 112 -0.76 16.90 3.93
C VAL A 112 -1.00 15.71 4.84
N GLY A 113 -1.29 15.94 6.12
CA GLY A 113 -1.50 14.87 7.12
C GLY A 113 -2.70 13.96 6.81
N ALA A 114 -3.74 14.55 6.25
CA ALA A 114 -4.95 13.84 5.85
C ALA A 114 -4.68 12.99 4.60
N THR A 115 -4.02 13.55 3.59
CA THR A 115 -3.66 12.81 2.38
C THR A 115 -2.60 11.73 2.63
N THR A 116 -1.66 11.96 3.55
CA THR A 116 -0.72 10.91 3.97
C THR A 116 -1.45 9.76 4.66
N LEU A 117 -2.49 10.05 5.45
CA LEU A 117 -3.30 9.02 6.11
C LEU A 117 -4.03 8.15 5.08
N GLU A 118 -4.65 8.75 4.06
CA GLU A 118 -5.28 8.01 2.96
C GLU A 118 -4.25 7.10 2.27
N ALA A 119 -3.06 7.63 1.97
CA ALA A 119 -1.99 6.85 1.34
C ALA A 119 -1.52 5.67 2.19
N VAL A 120 -1.34 5.89 3.50
CA VAL A 120 -0.98 4.83 4.45
C VAL A 120 -2.08 3.76 4.54
N ALA A 121 -3.35 4.16 4.56
CA ALA A 121 -4.47 3.24 4.62
C ALA A 121 -4.54 2.34 3.39
N VAL A 122 -4.38 2.89 2.18
CA VAL A 122 -4.39 2.12 0.93
C VAL A 122 -3.15 1.20 0.85
N ALA A 123 -1.98 1.67 1.28
CA ALA A 123 -0.77 0.86 1.36
C ALA A 123 -0.94 -0.33 2.34
N ALA A 124 -1.51 -0.07 3.52
CA ALA A 124 -1.82 -1.10 4.50
C ALA A 124 -2.83 -2.12 3.97
N LEU A 125 -3.86 -1.65 3.26
CA LEU A 125 -4.87 -2.51 2.62
C LEU A 125 -4.22 -3.43 1.58
N ALA A 126 -3.34 -2.89 0.73
CA ALA A 126 -2.63 -3.66 -0.27
C ALA A 126 -1.76 -4.75 0.36
N PHE A 127 -0.96 -4.38 1.36
CA PHE A 127 -0.10 -5.31 2.06
C PHE A 127 -0.88 -6.40 2.81
N ALA A 128 -1.93 -6.02 3.55
CA ALA A 128 -2.79 -6.95 4.27
C ALA A 128 -3.52 -7.92 3.33
N SER A 129 -3.99 -7.42 2.18
CA SER A 129 -4.64 -8.25 1.15
C SER A 129 -3.66 -9.25 0.53
N ALA A 130 -2.43 -8.82 0.25
CA ALA A 130 -1.37 -9.72 -0.20
C ALA A 130 -1.04 -10.78 0.85
N ALA A 131 -0.93 -10.39 2.13
CA ALA A 131 -0.66 -11.33 3.21
C ALA A 131 -1.80 -12.34 3.39
N LEU A 132 -3.05 -11.89 3.25
CA LEU A 132 -4.24 -12.74 3.31
C LEU A 132 -4.30 -13.71 2.12
N ALA A 133 -4.03 -13.24 0.89
CA ALA A 133 -3.97 -14.08 -0.30
C ALA A 133 -2.94 -15.20 -0.12
N VAL A 134 -1.72 -14.89 0.33
CA VAL A 134 -0.66 -15.88 0.62
C VAL A 134 -1.06 -16.95 1.64
N ARG A 135 -2.01 -16.62 2.55
CA ARG A 135 -2.53 -17.56 3.54
C ARG A 135 -3.67 -18.41 3.02
N LEU A 136 -4.58 -17.83 2.24
CA LEU A 136 -5.79 -18.49 1.76
C LEU A 136 -5.55 -19.28 0.48
N THR A 137 -4.48 -18.96 -0.27
CA THR A 137 -4.15 -19.62 -1.53
C THR A 137 -2.72 -20.17 -1.52
N ASP A 138 -2.55 -21.31 -2.19
CA ASP A 138 -1.22 -21.86 -2.51
C ASP A 138 -0.55 -21.15 -3.68
N GLU A 139 -1.16 -20.07 -4.19
CA GLU A 139 -0.69 -19.33 -5.34
C GLU A 139 0.70 -18.71 -5.08
N THR A 140 1.55 -18.76 -6.11
CA THR A 140 2.93 -18.27 -6.03
C THR A 140 3.04 -16.76 -6.25
N ARG A 141 2.02 -16.18 -6.89
CA ARG A 141 1.96 -14.77 -7.27
C ARG A 141 0.61 -14.16 -6.86
N PRO A 142 0.43 -13.81 -5.58
CA PRO A 142 -0.77 -13.09 -5.13
C PRO A 142 -0.90 -11.68 -5.72
N GLY A 143 0.21 -11.05 -6.14
CA GLY A 143 0.29 -9.65 -6.55
C GLY A 143 -0.71 -9.23 -7.62
N PRO A 144 -0.83 -9.92 -8.77
CA PRO A 144 -1.79 -9.57 -9.82
C PRO A 144 -3.25 -9.59 -9.35
N PHE A 145 -3.64 -10.57 -8.54
CA PHE A 145 -5.00 -10.67 -8.01
C PHE A 145 -5.32 -9.54 -7.03
N VAL A 146 -4.37 -9.22 -6.14
CA VAL A 146 -4.51 -8.12 -5.18
C VAL A 146 -4.55 -6.77 -5.91
N ALA A 147 -3.67 -6.57 -6.91
CA ALA A 147 -3.66 -5.37 -7.73
C ALA A 147 -4.99 -5.18 -8.48
N ALA A 148 -5.52 -6.23 -9.12
CA ALA A 148 -6.81 -6.18 -9.80
C ALA A 148 -7.96 -5.87 -8.83
N SER A 149 -7.95 -6.49 -7.64
CA SER A 149 -8.96 -6.25 -6.61
C SER A 149 -8.90 -4.82 -6.08
N LEU A 150 -7.71 -4.27 -5.84
CA LEU A 150 -7.51 -2.89 -5.42
C LEU A 150 -7.99 -1.90 -6.48
N LEU A 151 -7.68 -2.14 -7.76
CA LEU A 151 -8.16 -1.31 -8.86
C LEU A 151 -9.69 -1.33 -8.95
N LEU A 152 -10.28 -2.52 -8.84
CA LEU A 152 -11.73 -2.69 -8.84
C LEU A 152 -12.37 -1.92 -7.66
N ILE A 153 -11.81 -2.04 -6.45
CA ILE A 153 -12.28 -1.32 -5.27
C ILE A 153 -12.11 0.19 -5.45
N ALA A 154 -11.00 0.66 -6.00
CA ALA A 154 -10.75 2.08 -6.23
C ALA A 154 -11.78 2.70 -7.20
N VAL A 155 -12.31 1.91 -8.14
CA VAL A 155 -13.37 2.35 -9.06
C VAL A 155 -14.76 2.21 -8.43
N LEU A 156 -15.04 1.07 -7.78
CA LEU A 156 -16.38 0.78 -7.25
C LEU A 156 -16.68 1.53 -5.95
N ALA A 157 -15.69 1.74 -5.07
CA ALA A 157 -15.93 2.36 -3.77
C ALA A 157 -16.46 3.79 -3.90
N PRO A 158 -15.95 4.68 -4.77
CA PRO A 158 -16.55 5.99 -4.97
C PRO A 158 -17.96 5.95 -5.57
N LEU A 159 -18.27 4.93 -6.39
CA LEU A 159 -19.57 4.80 -7.08
C LEU A 159 -20.66 4.17 -6.20
N LEU A 160 -20.27 3.28 -5.29
CA LEU A 160 -21.19 2.51 -4.45
C LEU A 160 -21.21 2.98 -3.00
N ALA A 161 -20.28 3.86 -2.59
CA ALA A 161 -20.28 4.42 -1.25
C ALA A 161 -21.57 5.23 -1.03
N PRO A 162 -22.32 4.94 0.04
CA PRO A 162 -23.46 5.77 0.42
C PRO A 162 -23.03 7.22 0.61
N GLU A 163 -23.86 8.18 0.18
CA GLU A 163 -23.52 9.62 0.29
C GLU A 163 -23.20 10.06 1.73
N GLY A 164 -23.79 9.38 2.73
CA GLY A 164 -23.54 9.62 4.16
C GLY A 164 -22.19 9.09 4.67
N TRP A 165 -21.53 8.19 3.93
CA TRP A 165 -20.23 7.63 4.30
C TRP A 165 -19.06 8.54 3.97
N ALA A 166 -19.25 9.46 3.02
CA ALA A 166 -18.39 10.63 2.83
C ALA A 166 -16.87 10.31 2.86
N LEU A 167 -16.46 9.17 2.32
CA LEU A 167 -15.06 8.71 2.39
C LEU A 167 -14.16 9.47 1.41
N PHE A 168 -14.74 9.88 0.28
CA PHE A 168 -14.08 10.57 -0.83
C PHE A 168 -14.55 12.01 -0.94
N VAL A 169 -14.36 12.76 0.15
CA VAL A 169 -14.76 14.16 0.25
C VAL A 169 -13.66 15.08 -0.31
N GLN A 170 -14.03 16.28 -0.76
CA GLN A 170 -13.10 17.31 -1.21
C GLN A 170 -12.52 18.08 -0.02
N ALA A 171 -11.32 18.67 -0.17
CA ALA A 171 -10.63 19.34 0.93
C ALA A 171 -11.44 20.50 1.58
N ASP A 172 -12.30 21.15 0.79
CA ASP A 172 -13.09 22.31 1.23
C ASP A 172 -14.46 21.93 1.84
N ASP A 173 -14.84 20.65 1.82
CA ASP A 173 -16.14 20.20 2.35
C ASP A 173 -16.06 20.05 3.88
N PRO A 174 -17.06 20.55 4.64
CA PRO A 174 -17.09 20.48 6.11
C PRO A 174 -16.95 19.07 6.69
N ARG A 175 -17.25 18.03 5.91
CA ARG A 175 -17.15 16.62 6.33
C ARG A 175 -15.72 16.07 6.25
N TRP A 176 -14.76 16.84 5.75
CA TRP A 176 -13.36 16.42 5.60
C TRP A 176 -12.74 15.80 6.86
N PRO A 177 -12.89 16.38 8.07
CA PRO A 177 -12.34 15.77 9.29
C PRO A 177 -12.96 14.40 9.59
N VAL A 178 -14.29 14.30 9.50
CA VAL A 178 -15.03 13.06 9.77
C VAL A 178 -14.68 11.96 8.76
N ALA A 179 -14.44 12.34 7.50
CA ALA A 179 -13.95 11.42 6.47
C ALA A 179 -12.59 10.82 6.86
N HIS A 180 -11.69 11.63 7.41
CA HIS A 180 -10.35 11.19 7.79
C HIS A 180 -10.35 10.38 9.08
N ASP A 181 -11.27 10.63 10.01
CA ASP A 181 -11.49 9.74 11.15
C ASP A 181 -11.88 8.33 10.68
N ARG A 182 -12.73 8.23 9.65
CA ARG A 182 -13.12 6.93 9.04
C ARG A 182 -11.95 6.26 8.35
N TRP A 183 -11.10 7.02 7.65
CA TRP A 183 -9.84 6.50 7.09
C TRP A 183 -8.89 5.99 8.17
N ALA A 184 -8.77 6.69 9.30
CA ALA A 184 -7.97 6.25 10.44
C ALA A 184 -8.50 4.93 11.01
N VAL A 185 -9.82 4.84 11.23
CA VAL A 185 -10.47 3.60 11.69
C VAL A 185 -10.24 2.46 10.69
N LEU A 186 -10.36 2.73 9.39
CA LEU A 186 -10.10 1.74 8.35
C LEU A 186 -8.65 1.25 8.38
N ALA A 187 -7.69 2.16 8.49
CA ALA A 187 -6.27 1.82 8.59
C ALA A 187 -5.98 0.94 9.81
N VAL A 188 -6.55 1.29 10.97
CA VAL A 188 -6.42 0.51 12.21
C VAL A 188 -7.08 -0.86 12.05
N ALA A 189 -8.29 -0.94 11.52
CA ALA A 189 -8.99 -2.20 11.30
C ALA A 189 -8.20 -3.14 10.39
N VAL A 190 -7.67 -2.62 9.28
CA VAL A 190 -6.81 -3.37 8.36
C VAL A 190 -5.53 -3.84 9.04
N ALA A 191 -4.87 -2.98 9.83
CA ALA A 191 -3.67 -3.36 10.57
C ALA A 191 -3.93 -4.45 11.61
N VAL A 192 -5.05 -4.35 12.34
CA VAL A 192 -5.47 -5.36 13.33
C VAL A 192 -5.80 -6.68 12.65
N VAL A 193 -6.59 -6.67 11.57
CA VAL A 193 -6.91 -7.88 10.80
C VAL A 193 -5.63 -8.51 10.24
N GLY A 194 -4.72 -7.71 9.70
CA GLY A 194 -3.41 -8.18 9.24
C GLY A 194 -2.57 -8.82 10.36
N ALA A 195 -2.56 -8.22 11.54
CA ALA A 195 -1.81 -8.71 12.69
C ALA A 195 -2.43 -9.99 13.31
N VAL A 196 -3.76 -10.09 13.36
CA VAL A 196 -4.49 -11.25 13.90
C VAL A 196 -4.48 -12.42 12.93
N CYS A 197 -4.57 -12.16 11.62
CA CYS A 197 -4.49 -13.20 10.60
C CYS A 197 -3.05 -13.62 10.30
N GLY A 198 -2.03 -12.80 10.61
CA GLY A 198 -0.62 -13.06 10.31
C GLY A 198 0.05 -14.29 10.94
N PRO A 199 -0.31 -14.76 12.16
CA PRO A 199 0.29 -15.94 12.74
C PRO A 199 -0.22 -17.21 12.04
N GLU A 200 0.71 -18.08 11.60
CA GLU A 200 0.36 -19.47 11.34
C GLU A 200 -0.16 -20.08 12.66
N PRO A 201 -1.27 -20.85 12.65
CA PRO A 201 -1.62 -21.64 13.81
C PRO A 201 -0.43 -22.54 14.09
N LEU A 202 0.18 -22.38 15.27
CA LEU A 202 1.31 -23.19 15.73
C LEU A 202 0.92 -24.64 15.50
N GLY A 203 1.58 -25.28 14.54
CA GLY A 203 1.26 -26.63 14.12
C GLY A 203 1.09 -27.52 15.34
N ARG A 204 -0.07 -28.19 15.41
CA ARG A 204 -0.27 -29.30 16.33
C ARG A 204 1.00 -30.14 16.28
N ARG A 205 1.63 -30.35 17.45
CA ARG A 205 2.63 -31.41 17.61
C ARG A 205 2.00 -32.69 17.08
N THR A 206 2.32 -33.07 15.86
CA THR A 206 2.09 -34.43 15.38
C THR A 206 3.16 -35.24 16.09
N GLY A 207 2.90 -35.58 17.34
CA GLY A 207 3.59 -36.66 18.01
C GLY A 207 3.11 -37.94 17.37
N ARG A 208 4.00 -38.60 16.62
CA ARG A 208 4.11 -40.05 16.49
C ARG A 208 5.38 -40.37 15.73
#